data_AF-A0A534S761-F1
#
_entry.id   AF-A0A534S761-F1
#
_cell.length_a   1.000
_cell.length_b   1.000
_cell.length_c   1.000
_cell.angle_alpha   90.00
_cell.angle_beta   90.00
_cell.angle_gamma   90.00
#
_symmetry.space_group_name_H-M   'P 1'
#
loop_
_entity.id
_entity.type
_entity.pdbx_description
1 polymer ?
#
loop_
_entity_poly.entity_id
_entity_poly.type
_entity_poly.pdbx_seq_one_letter_code
_entity_poly.pdbx_strand_id
1 'polypeptide(L)'
;MEPAEIIPPALLVPPDAYSRGFHHDDAALVLDGWLRRLASQQTRCRAVLGRLAGAFLKRRGQHELGFSRLDDYARERLGLSGRELQSLATVMGRLDGLPALRAAFEAGLREAGRTPDTGDEDEPRARFHLRCPRRLLALWRDVVELARRMAGTELTQGQAAEAIAAEGLSAQPSSEEAWPEPLWSPAAPIADPVETRSAFAEDLDWSAVAEAIPDEVAWIDRGANHLDPFALDGRMRRVVQAMQRIDWQTGRLLRVFLDRRLHRVMQFPSGARYLRERLGISARKARALVALERKTWEAPILGEAYRAGELSWVRALAVLPVAREQTAAAWVARGREVTVRRLMDEVEWALAARDGSSPIAPPPLGATLRDLPERQMCAREGSEYPDAEIVFSAPVSVVALFRTAVLAFAGPGDALWTGFERLLRHVQAEWEAQPRHRDPIFARDGWRCAVPACRSRRNLHDHHLLFRSRGGNNGHANRITICAWHHLRGLHGGRVRAWGAAPDDVTWELGVRSGRAPLVRLRGDTYV
;
A
#
# COMPACT_ATOMS: atom_id res chain seq x y z
N MET A 1 13.21 -28.63 -26.96
CA MET A 1 12.68 -29.24 -25.73
C MET A 1 11.48 -28.39 -25.35
N GLU A 2 10.29 -28.88 -25.69
CA GLU A 2 9.03 -28.13 -25.54
C GLU A 2 8.76 -27.79 -24.07
N PRO A 3 8.16 -26.62 -23.77
CA PRO A 3 7.78 -26.28 -22.41
C PRO A 3 6.80 -27.33 -21.89
N ALA A 4 7.15 -28.01 -20.80
CA ALA A 4 6.22 -28.90 -20.11
C ALA A 4 4.99 -28.09 -19.67
N GLU A 5 3.90 -28.28 -20.39
CA GLU A 5 2.62 -27.66 -20.09
C GLU A 5 2.03 -28.36 -18.86
N ILE A 6 1.95 -27.59 -17.77
CA ILE A 6 1.45 -28.01 -16.45
C ILE A 6 0.04 -28.63 -16.54
N ILE A 7 -0.69 -28.33 -17.62
CA ILE A 7 -2.03 -28.83 -17.95
C ILE A 7 -2.12 -28.92 -19.49
N PRO A 8 -2.64 -30.02 -20.05
CA PRO A 8 -2.86 -30.14 -21.49
C PRO A 8 -3.60 -28.91 -22.05
N PRO A 9 -3.16 -28.32 -23.18
CA PRO A 9 -3.82 -27.18 -23.83
C PRO A 9 -5.31 -27.38 -24.04
N ALA A 10 -5.72 -28.62 -24.29
CA ALA A 10 -7.11 -29.04 -24.44
C ALA A 10 -8.00 -28.69 -23.23
N LEU A 11 -7.44 -28.58 -22.03
CA LEU A 11 -8.15 -28.21 -20.80
C LEU A 11 -8.05 -26.71 -20.46
N LEU A 12 -7.26 -25.94 -21.24
CA LEU A 12 -7.16 -24.49 -21.14
C LEU A 12 -8.04 -23.76 -22.16
N VAL A 13 -8.79 -24.50 -22.98
CA VAL A 13 -9.75 -23.93 -23.92
C VAL A 13 -10.85 -23.21 -23.13
N PRO A 14 -11.13 -21.93 -23.43
CA PRO A 14 -12.12 -21.18 -22.68
C PRO A 14 -13.54 -21.78 -22.87
N PRO A 15 -14.43 -21.64 -21.87
CA PRO A 15 -15.74 -22.32 -21.80
C PRO A 15 -16.70 -22.04 -22.96
N ASP A 16 -16.51 -20.93 -23.66
CA ASP A 16 -17.24 -20.53 -24.88
C ASP A 16 -17.05 -21.51 -26.05
N ALA A 17 -16.00 -22.33 -26.05
CA ALA A 17 -15.85 -23.44 -26.99
C ALA A 17 -16.83 -24.61 -26.72
N TYR A 18 -17.48 -24.63 -25.56
CA TYR A 18 -18.41 -25.68 -25.13
C TYR A 18 -19.84 -25.12 -25.09
N SER A 19 -20.38 -24.82 -26.28
CA SER A 19 -21.75 -24.35 -26.43
C SER A 19 -22.74 -25.39 -25.89
N ARG A 20 -23.49 -25.01 -24.84
CA ARG A 20 -24.60 -25.73 -24.17
C ARG A 20 -24.20 -26.57 -22.95
N GLY A 21 -24.13 -25.91 -21.80
CA GLY A 21 -24.22 -26.56 -20.48
C GLY A 21 -22.88 -26.82 -19.83
N PHE A 22 -22.25 -25.76 -19.32
CA PHE A 22 -21.02 -25.91 -18.55
C PHE A 22 -21.36 -26.39 -17.13
N HIS A 23 -21.01 -27.64 -16.80
CA HIS A 23 -21.22 -28.19 -15.45
C HIS A 23 -20.28 -27.51 -14.43
N HIS A 24 -20.75 -27.34 -13.21
CA HIS A 24 -20.06 -26.61 -12.13
C HIS A 24 -18.69 -27.24 -11.78
N ASP A 25 -18.55 -28.54 -12.00
CA ASP A 25 -17.33 -29.34 -11.77
C ASP A 25 -16.26 -29.05 -12.84
N ASP A 26 -16.64 -29.00 -14.12
CA ASP A 26 -15.74 -28.67 -15.23
C ASP A 26 -15.22 -27.23 -15.10
N ALA A 27 -16.08 -26.31 -14.67
CA ALA A 27 -15.70 -24.93 -14.41
C ALA A 27 -14.66 -24.79 -13.29
N ALA A 28 -14.80 -25.59 -12.23
CA ALA A 28 -13.84 -25.59 -11.14
C ALA A 28 -12.46 -26.07 -11.63
N LEU A 29 -12.41 -27.11 -12.46
CA LEU A 29 -11.17 -27.67 -13.00
C LEU A 29 -10.46 -26.73 -13.98
N VAL A 30 -11.20 -26.12 -14.91
CA VAL A 30 -10.64 -25.17 -15.89
C VAL A 30 -10.08 -23.93 -15.19
N LEU A 31 -10.86 -23.31 -14.30
CA LEU A 31 -10.42 -22.11 -13.57
C LEU A 31 -9.26 -22.40 -12.61
N ASP A 32 -9.29 -23.54 -11.90
CA ASP A 32 -8.14 -23.98 -11.10
C ASP A 32 -6.89 -24.14 -11.96
N GLY A 33 -7.05 -24.68 -13.17
CA GLY A 33 -5.94 -24.88 -14.08
C GLY A 33 -5.24 -23.58 -14.49
N TRP A 34 -6.04 -22.60 -14.90
CA TRP A 34 -5.55 -21.26 -15.21
C TRP A 34 -4.94 -20.56 -13.99
N LEU A 35 -5.61 -20.63 -12.83
CA LEU A 35 -5.10 -20.05 -11.58
C LEU A 35 -3.74 -20.65 -11.19
N ARG A 36 -3.54 -21.96 -11.36
CA ARG A 36 -2.24 -22.61 -11.10
C ARG A 36 -1.16 -22.18 -12.09
N ARG A 37 -1.51 -22.02 -13.38
CA ARG A 37 -0.58 -21.50 -14.39
C ARG A 37 -0.10 -20.10 -14.02
N LEU A 38 -1.02 -19.19 -13.67
CA LEU A 38 -0.69 -17.83 -13.22
C LEU A 38 0.14 -17.86 -11.92
N ALA A 39 -0.19 -18.72 -10.96
CA ALA A 39 0.59 -18.88 -9.73
C ALA A 39 2.03 -19.35 -10.00
N SER A 40 2.23 -20.29 -10.93
CA SER A 40 3.56 -20.73 -11.36
C SER A 40 4.34 -19.57 -11.99
N GLN A 41 3.72 -18.84 -12.91
CA GLN A 41 4.33 -17.67 -13.55
C GLN A 41 4.71 -16.57 -12.54
N GLN A 42 3.84 -16.28 -11.57
CA GLN A 42 4.11 -15.36 -10.47
C GLN A 42 5.34 -15.79 -9.66
N THR A 43 5.46 -17.10 -9.39
CA THR A 43 6.59 -17.64 -8.63
C THR A 43 7.90 -17.51 -9.42
N ARG A 44 7.87 -17.73 -10.74
CA ARG A 44 9.05 -17.48 -11.61
C ARG A 44 9.47 -16.01 -11.57
N CYS A 45 8.53 -15.09 -11.69
CA CYS A 45 8.82 -13.64 -11.62
C CYS A 45 9.43 -13.26 -10.27
N ARG A 46 8.91 -13.79 -9.15
CA ARG A 46 9.46 -13.59 -7.81
C ARG A 46 10.90 -14.10 -7.67
N ALA A 47 11.23 -15.24 -8.28
CA ALA A 47 12.60 -15.76 -8.28
C ALA A 47 13.57 -14.86 -9.04
N VAL A 48 13.18 -14.39 -10.22
CA VAL A 48 13.94 -13.42 -11.03
C VAL A 48 14.13 -12.11 -10.26
N LEU A 49 13.05 -11.57 -9.69
CA LEU A 49 13.08 -10.37 -8.86
C LEU A 49 14.01 -10.54 -7.66
N GLY A 50 13.98 -11.69 -6.98
CA GLY A 50 14.87 -11.99 -5.86
C GLY A 50 16.35 -11.95 -6.24
N ARG A 51 16.73 -12.48 -7.40
CA ARG A 51 18.13 -12.42 -7.88
C ARG A 51 18.58 -10.99 -8.21
N LEU A 52 17.72 -10.22 -8.90
CA LEU A 52 17.97 -8.80 -9.17
C LEU A 52 18.08 -7.99 -7.87
N ALA A 53 17.16 -8.22 -6.93
CA ALA A 53 17.14 -7.59 -5.62
C ALA A 53 18.40 -7.94 -4.82
N GLY A 54 18.86 -9.19 -4.87
CA GLY A 54 20.12 -9.61 -4.24
C GLY A 54 21.32 -8.81 -4.76
N ALA A 55 21.44 -8.66 -6.08
CA ALA A 55 22.50 -7.85 -6.70
C ALA A 55 22.38 -6.36 -6.33
N PHE A 56 21.16 -5.84 -6.23
CA PHE A 56 20.87 -4.45 -5.84
C PHE A 56 21.24 -4.18 -4.37
N LEU A 57 20.83 -5.07 -3.46
CA LEU A 57 21.07 -4.94 -2.03
C LEU A 57 22.54 -5.05 -1.65
N LYS A 58 23.30 -5.94 -2.31
CA LYS A 58 24.77 -6.04 -2.12
C LYS A 58 25.49 -4.71 -2.36
N ARG A 59 24.95 -3.85 -3.22
CA ARG A 59 25.50 -2.53 -3.56
C ARG A 59 24.90 -1.38 -2.76
N ARG A 60 23.95 -1.66 -1.86
CA ARG A 60 23.09 -0.65 -1.25
C ARG A 60 22.46 0.24 -2.32
N GLY A 61 21.95 -0.37 -3.41
CA GLY A 61 21.55 0.34 -4.62
C GLY A 61 20.57 1.50 -4.36
N GLN A 62 19.69 1.39 -3.36
CA GLN A 62 18.77 2.46 -2.98
C GLN A 62 19.50 3.76 -2.63
N HIS A 63 20.69 3.67 -2.02
CA HIS A 63 21.51 4.82 -1.67
C HIS A 63 22.02 5.52 -2.93
N GLU A 64 22.55 4.78 -3.91
CA GLU A 64 22.96 5.36 -5.21
C GLU A 64 21.81 6.00 -5.98
N LEU A 65 20.60 5.47 -5.83
CA LEU A 65 19.39 6.03 -6.42
C LEU A 65 18.80 7.23 -5.66
N GLY A 66 19.44 7.68 -4.57
CA GLY A 66 19.02 8.86 -3.80
C GLY A 66 17.98 8.59 -2.70
N PHE A 67 17.68 7.32 -2.38
CA PHE A 67 16.75 6.94 -1.31
C PHE A 67 17.50 6.58 -0.04
N SER A 68 17.09 7.13 1.10
CA SER A 68 17.72 6.83 2.39
C SER A 68 17.42 5.43 2.91
N ARG A 69 16.19 4.94 2.67
CA ARG A 69 15.66 3.67 3.13
C ARG A 69 15.24 2.79 1.96
N LEU A 70 15.46 1.48 2.10
CA LEU A 70 15.01 0.48 1.12
C LEU A 70 13.49 0.51 0.94
N ASP A 71 12.74 0.69 2.03
CA ASP A 71 11.28 0.68 2.01
C ASP A 71 10.70 1.88 1.23
N ASP A 72 11.36 3.04 1.29
CA ASP A 72 10.96 4.22 0.51
C ASP A 72 11.22 3.99 -1.00
N TYR A 73 12.38 3.41 -1.34
CA TYR A 73 12.68 2.99 -2.71
C TYR A 73 11.67 1.96 -3.23
N ALA A 74 11.49 0.84 -2.51
CA ALA A 74 10.65 -0.26 -2.93
C ALA A 74 9.19 0.17 -3.09
N ARG A 75 8.67 0.99 -2.16
CA ARG A 75 7.32 1.51 -2.23
C ARG A 75 7.12 2.45 -3.41
N GLU A 76 8.03 3.41 -3.58
CA GLU A 76 7.90 4.45 -4.59
C GLU A 76 8.09 3.91 -6.01
N ARG A 77 9.12 3.06 -6.20
CA ARG A 77 9.59 2.61 -7.52
C ARG A 77 9.06 1.25 -7.94
N LEU A 78 8.83 0.35 -6.99
CA LEU A 78 8.40 -1.03 -7.26
C LEU A 78 6.96 -1.31 -6.80
N GLY A 79 6.35 -0.45 -6.00
CA GLY A 79 5.04 -0.76 -5.40
C GLY A 79 5.07 -1.97 -4.46
N LEU A 80 6.23 -2.26 -3.87
CA LEU A 80 6.45 -3.38 -2.94
C LEU A 80 6.88 -2.84 -1.57
N SER A 81 6.80 -3.68 -0.54
CA SER A 81 7.46 -3.37 0.72
C SER A 81 8.96 -3.67 0.62
N GLY A 82 9.78 -2.91 1.34
CA GLY A 82 11.22 -3.19 1.46
C GLY A 82 11.48 -4.56 2.09
N ARG A 83 10.60 -5.02 3.00
CA ARG A 83 10.65 -6.36 3.59
C ARG A 83 10.46 -7.44 2.53
N GLU A 84 9.44 -7.32 1.68
CA GLU A 84 9.19 -8.28 0.60
C GLU A 84 10.40 -8.37 -0.36
N LEU A 85 10.95 -7.22 -0.76
CA LEU A 85 12.14 -7.17 -1.62
C LEU A 85 13.35 -7.87 -0.97
N GLN A 86 13.57 -7.65 0.33
CA GLN A 86 14.64 -8.28 1.09
C GLN A 86 14.42 -9.79 1.30
N SER A 87 13.19 -10.22 1.58
CA SER A 87 12.84 -11.63 1.74
C SER A 87 13.08 -12.39 0.44
N LEU A 88 12.66 -11.85 -0.71
CA LEU A 88 12.90 -12.45 -2.01
C LEU A 88 14.39 -12.60 -2.30
N ALA A 89 15.18 -11.55 -2.04
CA ALA A 89 16.64 -11.60 -2.19
C ALA A 89 17.29 -12.64 -1.27
N THR A 90 16.83 -12.73 -0.03
CA THR A 90 17.36 -13.67 0.98
C THR A 90 17.08 -15.12 0.59
N VAL A 91 15.85 -15.43 0.19
CA VAL A 91 15.46 -16.77 -0.27
C VAL A 91 16.30 -17.19 -1.46
N MET A 92 16.42 -16.33 -2.48
CA MET A 92 17.19 -16.66 -3.67
C MET A 92 18.69 -16.80 -3.40
N GLY A 93 19.25 -15.94 -2.54
CA GLY A 93 20.65 -16.05 -2.12
C GLY A 93 20.94 -17.34 -1.35
N ARG A 94 20.02 -17.79 -0.49
CA ARG A 94 20.16 -19.09 0.21
C ARG A 94 20.08 -20.26 -0.77
N LEU A 95 19.20 -20.20 -1.76
CA LEU A 95 19.11 -21.22 -2.81
C LEU A 95 20.37 -21.29 -3.68
N ASP A 96 21.18 -20.22 -3.78
CA ASP A 96 22.45 -20.26 -4.56
C ASP A 96 23.44 -21.24 -3.91
N GLY A 97 23.41 -21.38 -2.58
CA GLY A 97 24.24 -22.33 -1.83
C GLY A 97 23.71 -23.76 -1.77
N LEU A 98 22.53 -24.04 -2.35
CA LEU A 98 21.86 -25.35 -2.27
C LEU A 98 21.41 -25.83 -3.66
N PRO A 99 22.33 -26.30 -4.53
CA PRO A 99 22.04 -26.60 -5.94
C PRO A 99 20.95 -27.66 -6.14
N ALA A 100 20.91 -28.69 -5.29
CA ALA A 100 19.87 -29.71 -5.33
C ALA A 100 18.49 -29.14 -4.95
N LEU A 101 18.41 -28.31 -3.90
CA LEU A 101 17.17 -27.64 -3.51
C LEU A 101 16.75 -26.60 -4.55
N ARG A 102 17.70 -25.92 -5.19
CA ARG A 102 17.43 -25.03 -6.32
C ARG A 102 16.87 -25.78 -7.52
N ALA A 103 17.47 -26.90 -7.91
CA ALA A 103 16.97 -27.71 -9.01
C ALA A 103 15.57 -28.25 -8.68
N ALA A 104 15.32 -28.69 -7.44
CA ALA A 104 14.00 -29.09 -6.97
C ALA A 104 13.00 -27.92 -6.89
N PHE A 105 13.44 -26.73 -6.48
CA PHE A 105 12.63 -25.52 -6.47
C PHE A 105 12.26 -25.11 -7.90
N GLU A 106 13.22 -25.09 -8.82
CA GLU A 106 13.02 -24.78 -10.24
C GLU A 106 12.23 -25.85 -10.99
N ALA A 107 12.37 -27.13 -10.63
CA ALA A 107 11.50 -28.20 -11.10
C ALA A 107 10.10 -28.09 -10.51
N GLY A 108 9.97 -27.71 -9.23
CA GLY A 108 8.70 -27.36 -8.59
C GLY A 108 8.02 -26.17 -9.27
N LEU A 109 8.78 -25.16 -9.73
CA LEU A 109 8.26 -24.08 -10.60
C LEU A 109 7.70 -24.60 -11.94
N ARG A 110 8.07 -25.81 -12.37
CA ARG A 110 7.55 -26.49 -13.56
C ARG A 110 6.38 -27.43 -13.27
N GLU A 111 6.14 -27.85 -12.02
CA GLU A 111 5.13 -28.87 -11.69
C GLU A 111 4.05 -28.44 -10.65
N ALA A 112 4.29 -27.50 -9.73
CA ALA A 112 3.26 -26.99 -8.82
C ALA A 112 3.67 -25.70 -8.05
N GLY A 113 2.74 -24.76 -7.92
CA GLY A 113 2.89 -23.52 -7.15
C GLY A 113 2.87 -23.75 -5.64
N ARG A 114 4.05 -23.95 -5.05
CA ARG A 114 4.22 -23.93 -3.59
C ARG A 114 5.37 -23.01 -3.20
N THR A 115 5.03 -21.86 -2.62
CA THR A 115 5.98 -21.07 -1.82
C THR A 115 5.80 -21.45 -0.35
N PRO A 116 6.87 -21.79 0.38
CA PRO A 116 6.80 -21.86 1.84
C PRO A 116 6.57 -20.45 2.37
N ASP A 117 5.46 -20.26 3.09
CA ASP A 117 5.29 -19.11 3.97
C ASP A 117 6.07 -19.42 5.25
N THR A 118 7.08 -18.60 5.55
CA THR A 118 7.57 -18.49 6.93
C THR A 118 6.44 -17.81 7.68
N GLY A 119 5.56 -18.61 8.26
CA GLY A 119 4.52 -18.14 9.16
C GLY A 119 5.20 -17.43 10.32
N ASP A 120 5.38 -16.12 10.18
CA ASP A 120 5.43 -15.26 11.34
C ASP A 120 4.06 -15.42 12.00
N GLU A 121 4.10 -15.87 13.26
CA GLU A 121 3.00 -15.90 14.21
C GLU A 121 2.52 -14.45 14.46
N ASP A 122 1.98 -13.81 13.43
CA ASP A 122 1.32 -12.53 13.57
C ASP A 122 -0.01 -12.79 14.28
N GLU A 123 -0.13 -12.26 15.50
CA GLU A 123 -1.35 -12.21 16.27
C GLU A 123 -2.57 -11.92 15.36
N PRO A 124 -3.72 -12.60 15.54
CA PRO A 124 -4.92 -12.32 14.77
C PRO A 124 -5.24 -10.83 14.82
N ARG A 125 -5.70 -10.27 13.69
CA ARG A 125 -6.07 -8.86 13.60
C ARG A 125 -7.57 -8.69 13.75
N ALA A 126 -7.97 -7.73 14.57
CA ALA A 126 -9.35 -7.26 14.66
C ALA A 126 -9.54 -5.95 13.87
N ARG A 127 -10.80 -5.57 13.66
CA ARG A 127 -11.17 -4.23 13.21
C ARG A 127 -11.76 -3.48 14.38
N PHE A 128 -11.26 -2.28 14.63
CA PHE A 128 -11.92 -1.30 15.46
C PHE A 128 -12.97 -0.55 14.63
N HIS A 129 -14.11 -0.28 15.22
CA HIS A 129 -15.23 0.42 14.60
C HIS A 129 -15.88 1.30 15.66
N LEU A 130 -16.06 2.57 15.35
CA LEU A 130 -16.79 3.49 16.21
C LEU A 130 -17.47 4.56 15.37
N ARG A 131 -18.80 4.67 15.49
CA ARG A 131 -19.55 5.78 14.93
C ARG A 131 -19.35 7.02 15.79
N CYS A 132 -19.07 8.15 15.17
CA CYS A 132 -18.74 9.38 15.85
C CYS A 132 -19.15 10.63 15.06
N PRO A 133 -19.23 11.79 15.71
CA PRO A 133 -19.33 13.07 15.01
C PRO A 133 -18.08 13.33 14.15
N ARG A 134 -18.23 14.05 13.02
CA ARG A 134 -17.11 14.37 12.11
C ARG A 134 -15.94 15.11 12.76
N ARG A 135 -16.19 15.98 13.75
CA ARG A 135 -15.11 16.65 14.49
C ARG A 135 -14.16 15.65 15.16
N LEU A 136 -14.67 14.50 15.60
CA LEU A 136 -13.85 13.46 16.21
C LEU A 136 -12.97 12.75 15.16
N LEU A 137 -13.48 12.59 13.94
CA LEU A 137 -12.70 12.08 12.82
C LEU A 137 -11.55 13.04 12.46
N ALA A 138 -11.79 14.35 12.45
CA ALA A 138 -10.75 15.36 12.26
C ALA A 138 -9.68 15.28 13.37
N LEU A 139 -10.13 15.29 14.64
CA LEU A 139 -9.23 15.16 15.79
C LEU A 139 -8.41 13.86 15.75
N TRP A 140 -9.02 12.73 15.38
CA TRP A 140 -8.31 11.46 15.21
C TRP A 140 -7.16 11.58 14.21
N ARG A 141 -7.39 12.23 13.06
CA ARG A 141 -6.34 12.43 12.05
C ARG A 141 -5.20 13.28 12.58
N ASP A 142 -5.50 14.35 13.30
CA ASP A 142 -4.51 15.24 13.89
C ASP A 142 -3.66 14.52 14.95
N VAL A 143 -4.30 13.74 15.83
CA VAL A 143 -3.59 12.98 16.88
C VAL A 143 -2.80 11.81 16.29
N VAL A 144 -3.28 11.14 15.23
CA VAL A 144 -2.48 10.13 14.50
C VAL A 144 -1.24 10.75 13.87
N GLU A 145 -1.37 11.92 13.25
CA GLU A 145 -0.24 12.65 12.69
C GLU A 145 0.71 13.14 13.81
N LEU A 146 0.20 13.52 14.99
CA LEU A 146 1.03 13.81 16.16
C LEU A 146 1.78 12.55 16.65
N ALA A 147 1.12 11.39 16.70
CA ALA A 147 1.75 10.12 17.05
C ALA A 147 2.92 9.78 16.10
N ARG A 148 2.76 10.03 14.80
CA ARG A 148 3.83 9.86 13.79
C ARG A 148 5.02 10.78 14.06
N ARG A 149 4.77 12.04 14.48
CA ARG A 149 5.82 12.99 14.87
C ARG A 149 6.55 12.50 16.11
N MET A 150 5.81 12.12 17.16
CA MET A 150 6.36 11.64 18.43
C MET A 150 7.19 10.38 18.26
N ALA A 151 6.74 9.42 17.44
CA ALA A 151 7.47 8.19 17.16
C ALA A 151 8.70 8.39 16.25
N GLY A 152 8.83 9.55 15.59
CA GLY A 152 9.91 9.81 14.62
C GLY A 152 9.87 8.87 13.40
N THR A 153 8.70 8.29 13.09
CA THR A 153 8.47 7.40 11.95
C THR A 153 7.01 7.45 11.52
N GLU A 154 6.73 7.05 10.28
CA GLU A 154 5.36 6.75 9.86
C GLU A 154 4.79 5.58 10.65
N LEU A 155 3.53 5.71 11.07
CA LEU A 155 2.75 4.72 11.80
C LEU A 155 1.46 4.43 11.04
N THR A 156 1.07 3.15 11.02
CA THR A 156 -0.31 2.77 10.66
C THR A 156 -1.28 3.29 11.72
N GLN A 157 -2.57 3.45 11.36
CA GLN A 157 -3.59 3.85 12.33
C GLN A 157 -3.65 2.91 13.56
N GLY A 158 -3.41 1.61 13.38
CA GLY A 158 -3.35 0.67 14.51
C GLY A 158 -2.15 0.89 15.43
N GLN A 159 -0.97 1.21 14.89
CA GLN A 159 0.21 1.55 15.70
C GLN A 159 0.07 2.90 16.39
N ALA A 160 -0.58 3.87 15.74
CA ALA A 160 -0.93 5.13 16.37
C ALA A 160 -1.95 4.90 17.50
N ALA A 161 -2.96 4.05 17.28
CA ALA A 161 -3.92 3.66 18.31
C ALA A 161 -3.23 3.04 19.53
N GLU A 162 -2.26 2.15 19.31
CA GLU A 162 -1.46 1.57 20.40
C GLU A 162 -0.73 2.63 21.22
N ALA A 163 -0.04 3.58 20.57
CA ALA A 163 0.66 4.67 21.24
C ALA A 163 -0.30 5.61 22.01
N ILE A 164 -1.45 5.94 21.41
CA ILE A 164 -2.50 6.78 22.02
C ILE A 164 -3.09 6.09 23.24
N ALA A 165 -3.35 4.77 23.15
CA ALA A 165 -3.86 4.01 24.28
C ALA A 165 -2.85 3.93 25.42
N ALA A 166 -1.58 3.70 25.11
CA ALA A 166 -0.50 3.65 26.09
C ALA A 166 -0.35 5.00 26.82
N GLU A 167 -0.40 6.12 26.10
CA GLU A 167 -0.38 7.46 26.69
C GLU A 167 -1.59 7.69 27.61
N GLY A 168 -2.81 7.43 27.14
CA GLY A 168 -4.00 7.65 27.95
C GLY A 168 -4.07 6.78 29.21
N LEU A 169 -3.71 5.50 29.10
CA LEU A 169 -3.66 4.57 30.23
C LEU A 169 -2.49 4.84 31.19
N SER A 170 -1.51 5.67 30.79
CA SER A 170 -0.50 6.17 31.72
C SER A 170 -1.06 7.24 32.68
N ALA A 171 -2.12 7.93 32.28
CA ALA A 171 -2.73 9.02 33.04
C ALA A 171 -4.03 8.63 33.77
N GLN A 172 -4.77 7.64 33.27
CA GLN A 172 -6.02 7.14 33.86
C GLN A 172 -5.93 5.63 34.13
N PRO A 173 -6.41 5.14 35.28
CA PRO A 173 -6.50 3.70 35.52
C PRO A 173 -7.49 3.06 34.52
N SER A 174 -7.24 1.80 34.16
CA SER A 174 -8.15 1.06 33.29
C SER A 174 -9.53 0.92 33.94
N SER A 175 -10.59 1.10 33.15
CA SER A 175 -11.96 0.81 33.58
C SER A 175 -12.22 -0.70 33.67
N GLU A 176 -13.01 -1.12 34.66
CA GLU A 176 -13.53 -2.50 34.78
C GLU A 176 -14.74 -2.74 33.86
N GLU A 177 -15.27 -1.69 33.22
CA GLU A 177 -16.38 -1.82 32.27
C GLU A 177 -15.97 -2.62 31.03
N ALA A 178 -16.87 -3.50 30.58
CA ALA A 178 -16.66 -4.25 29.34
C ALA A 178 -17.03 -3.37 28.14
N TRP A 179 -16.19 -3.39 27.11
CA TRP A 179 -16.54 -2.79 25.83
C TRP A 179 -17.85 -3.41 25.33
N PRO A 180 -18.88 -2.61 25.01
CA PRO A 180 -20.15 -3.17 24.56
C PRO A 180 -19.92 -3.94 23.27
N GLU A 181 -20.20 -5.25 23.33
CA GLU A 181 -20.35 -6.07 22.14
C GLU A 181 -21.41 -5.41 21.25
N PRO A 182 -21.15 -5.20 19.96
CA PRO A 182 -22.12 -4.52 19.11
C PRO A 182 -23.44 -5.31 19.13
N LEU A 183 -24.56 -4.63 19.40
CA LEU A 183 -25.92 -5.14 19.10
C LEU A 183 -26.10 -5.41 17.58
N TRP A 184 -25.11 -5.02 16.78
CA TRP A 184 -25.01 -5.20 15.35
C TRP A 184 -24.13 -6.42 15.03
N SER A 185 -24.75 -7.55 14.66
CA SER A 185 -24.06 -8.58 13.85
C SER A 185 -23.57 -7.92 12.58
N PRO A 186 -22.27 -7.99 12.19
CA PRO A 186 -21.82 -7.42 10.92
C PRO A 186 -22.83 -7.87 9.88
N ALA A 187 -23.48 -6.91 9.21
CA ALA A 187 -24.40 -7.26 8.14
C ALA A 187 -23.58 -8.21 7.26
N ALA A 188 -24.07 -9.45 7.11
CA ALA A 188 -23.52 -10.35 6.12
C ALA A 188 -23.34 -9.48 4.87
N PRO A 189 -22.16 -9.48 4.22
CA PRO A 189 -21.92 -8.62 3.07
C PRO A 189 -23.18 -8.68 2.23
N ILE A 190 -23.87 -7.54 2.06
CA ILE A 190 -25.08 -7.49 1.26
C ILE A 190 -24.63 -8.08 -0.06
N ALA A 191 -25.02 -9.32 -0.31
CA ALA A 191 -24.86 -9.92 -1.61
C ALA A 191 -25.64 -8.95 -2.48
N ASP A 192 -24.93 -8.28 -3.38
CA ASP A 192 -25.56 -7.41 -4.36
C ASP A 192 -26.72 -8.23 -4.97
N PRO A 193 -27.99 -7.81 -4.81
CA PRO A 193 -29.13 -8.62 -5.20
C PRO A 193 -29.22 -8.89 -6.71
N VAL A 194 -28.30 -8.34 -7.51
CA VAL A 194 -28.23 -8.53 -8.96
C VAL A 194 -27.16 -9.55 -9.40
N GLU A 195 -26.42 -10.19 -8.48
CA GLU A 195 -25.51 -11.29 -8.86
C GLU A 195 -26.25 -12.64 -9.03
N THR A 196 -27.19 -12.70 -9.98
CA THR A 196 -27.87 -13.94 -10.37
C THR A 196 -26.93 -14.83 -11.19
N ARG A 197 -27.04 -16.15 -10.99
CA ARG A 197 -26.23 -17.21 -11.61
C ARG A 197 -26.10 -17.14 -13.14
N SER A 198 -26.97 -16.42 -13.84
CA SER A 198 -27.05 -16.30 -15.30
C SER A 198 -26.21 -15.17 -15.90
N ALA A 199 -25.77 -14.16 -15.14
CA ALA A 199 -25.17 -12.94 -15.72
C ALA A 199 -23.66 -13.01 -16.02
N PHE A 200 -22.94 -14.10 -15.69
CA PHE A 200 -21.47 -14.04 -15.60
C PHE A 200 -20.69 -15.12 -16.38
N ALA A 201 -21.37 -15.98 -17.13
CA ALA A 201 -20.69 -16.93 -18.01
C ALA A 201 -20.30 -16.29 -19.36
N GLU A 202 -21.04 -15.25 -19.78
CA GLU A 202 -20.83 -14.56 -21.07
C GLU A 202 -19.76 -13.44 -21.00
N ASP A 203 -19.38 -12.97 -19.80
CA ASP A 203 -18.62 -11.71 -19.61
C ASP A 203 -17.13 -11.88 -19.22
N LEU A 204 -16.63 -13.09 -18.96
CA LEU A 204 -15.20 -13.25 -18.69
C LEU A 204 -14.44 -13.14 -20.00
N ASP A 205 -13.92 -11.94 -20.30
CA ASP A 205 -13.03 -11.75 -21.45
C ASP A 205 -11.77 -12.61 -21.30
N TRP A 206 -11.78 -13.77 -21.97
CA TRP A 206 -10.72 -14.76 -21.99
C TRP A 206 -9.49 -14.28 -22.77
N SER A 207 -9.64 -13.34 -23.71
CA SER A 207 -8.50 -12.79 -24.43
C SER A 207 -7.55 -12.07 -23.46
N ALA A 208 -8.10 -11.37 -22.47
CA ALA A 208 -7.34 -10.72 -21.44
C ALA A 208 -6.73 -11.68 -20.40
N VAL A 209 -7.35 -12.83 -20.16
CA VAL A 209 -6.82 -13.89 -19.28
C VAL A 209 -5.71 -14.68 -19.98
N ALA A 210 -5.85 -14.94 -21.28
CA ALA A 210 -4.91 -15.69 -22.09
C ALA A 210 -3.68 -14.88 -22.54
N GLU A 211 -3.69 -13.55 -22.34
CA GLU A 211 -2.56 -12.69 -22.67
C GLU A 211 -1.26 -13.22 -22.05
N ALA A 212 -0.28 -13.51 -22.90
CA ALA A 212 1.02 -14.03 -22.48
C ALA A 212 1.81 -12.95 -21.72
N ILE A 213 2.49 -13.38 -20.66
CA ILE A 213 3.54 -12.58 -20.03
C ILE A 213 4.74 -12.53 -21.00
N PRO A 214 5.41 -11.38 -21.18
CA PRO A 214 6.57 -11.30 -22.04
C PRO A 214 7.63 -12.33 -21.66
N ASP A 215 8.06 -13.14 -22.64
CA ASP A 215 9.10 -14.18 -22.44
C ASP A 215 10.42 -13.57 -21.90
N GLU A 216 10.66 -12.30 -22.19
CA GLU A 216 11.80 -11.51 -21.72
C GLU A 216 12.06 -11.60 -20.22
N VAL A 217 11.01 -11.79 -19.41
CA VAL A 217 11.12 -11.89 -17.95
C VAL A 217 11.96 -13.11 -17.53
N ALA A 218 12.00 -14.18 -18.33
CA ALA A 218 12.71 -15.41 -17.99
C ALA A 218 14.24 -15.28 -18.03
N TRP A 219 14.78 -14.28 -18.73
CA TRP A 219 16.22 -14.05 -18.86
C TRP A 219 16.67 -12.64 -18.46
N ILE A 220 15.77 -11.82 -17.94
CA ILE A 220 16.05 -10.42 -17.58
C ILE A 220 17.07 -10.28 -16.44
N ASP A 221 17.29 -11.31 -15.63
CA ASP A 221 18.29 -11.35 -14.57
C ASP A 221 19.71 -11.75 -15.03
N ARG A 222 19.89 -12.13 -16.30
CA ARG A 222 21.22 -12.47 -16.84
C ARG A 222 22.20 -11.32 -16.65
N GLY A 223 23.34 -11.64 -16.05
CA GLY A 223 24.40 -10.65 -15.77
C GLY A 223 24.04 -9.64 -14.68
N ALA A 224 23.01 -9.87 -13.85
CA ALA A 224 22.60 -8.94 -12.78
C ALA A 224 23.76 -8.48 -11.89
N ASN A 225 24.72 -9.36 -11.63
CA ASN A 225 25.91 -9.06 -10.82
C ASN A 225 26.89 -8.07 -11.48
N HIS A 226 26.71 -7.69 -12.76
CA HIS A 226 27.56 -6.71 -13.45
C HIS A 226 26.84 -5.38 -13.72
N LEU A 227 25.57 -5.26 -13.32
CA LEU A 227 24.77 -4.07 -13.55
C LEU A 227 24.96 -3.04 -12.44
N ASP A 228 24.89 -1.76 -12.82
CA ASP A 228 24.75 -0.67 -11.86
C ASP A 228 23.32 -0.65 -11.24
N PRO A 229 23.13 0.01 -10.10
CA PRO A 229 21.82 0.11 -9.45
C PRO A 229 20.71 0.72 -10.30
N PHE A 230 21.03 1.56 -11.30
CA PHE A 230 20.04 2.20 -12.16
C PHE A 230 19.49 1.21 -13.21
N ALA A 231 20.36 0.39 -13.77
CA ALA A 231 19.98 -0.71 -14.65
C ALA A 231 19.21 -1.80 -13.89
N LEU A 232 19.60 -2.08 -12.63
CA LEU A 232 18.86 -2.99 -11.75
C LEU A 232 17.44 -2.46 -11.45
N ASP A 233 17.28 -1.15 -11.15
CA ASP A 233 15.94 -0.53 -11.02
C ASP A 233 15.07 -0.75 -12.25
N GLY A 234 15.60 -0.46 -13.44
CA GLY A 234 14.87 -0.64 -14.69
C GLY A 234 14.46 -2.10 -14.94
N ARG A 235 15.31 -3.07 -14.59
CA ARG A 235 14.98 -4.51 -14.72
C ARG A 235 13.97 -4.96 -13.67
N MET A 236 14.13 -4.56 -12.41
CA MET A 236 13.17 -4.90 -11.36
C MET A 236 11.78 -4.34 -11.66
N ARG A 237 11.67 -3.10 -12.17
CA ARG A 237 10.39 -2.52 -12.57
C ARG A 237 9.70 -3.31 -13.68
N ARG A 238 10.44 -3.80 -14.69
CA ARG A 238 9.87 -4.66 -15.75
C ARG A 238 9.33 -5.99 -15.20
N VAL A 239 10.06 -6.62 -14.28
CA VAL A 239 9.58 -7.85 -13.61
C VAL A 239 8.32 -7.58 -12.79
N VAL A 240 8.29 -6.47 -12.05
CA VAL A 240 7.11 -6.06 -11.28
C VAL A 240 5.92 -5.80 -12.19
N GLN A 241 6.08 -5.11 -13.33
CA GLN A 241 5.00 -4.89 -14.29
C GLN A 241 4.42 -6.21 -14.81
N ALA A 242 5.28 -7.20 -15.11
CA ALA A 242 4.83 -8.55 -15.45
C ALA A 242 4.03 -9.20 -14.30
N MET A 243 4.54 -9.12 -13.06
CA MET A 243 3.82 -9.60 -11.87
C MET A 243 2.46 -8.92 -11.69
N GLN A 244 2.35 -7.62 -11.97
CA GLN A 244 1.09 -6.89 -11.88
C GLN A 244 0.06 -7.37 -12.89
N ARG A 245 0.49 -7.68 -14.13
CA ARG A 245 -0.39 -8.25 -15.15
C ARG A 245 -0.92 -9.62 -14.71
N ILE A 246 -0.06 -10.47 -14.15
CA ILE A 246 -0.43 -11.78 -13.60
C ILE A 246 -1.41 -11.61 -12.43
N ASP A 247 -1.14 -10.68 -11.53
CA ASP A 247 -1.99 -10.38 -10.40
C ASP A 247 -3.38 -9.87 -10.86
N TRP A 248 -3.43 -9.03 -11.90
CA TRP A 248 -4.69 -8.58 -12.52
C TRP A 248 -5.49 -9.75 -13.10
N GLN A 249 -4.85 -10.63 -13.89
CA GLN A 249 -5.47 -11.84 -14.43
C GLN A 249 -5.98 -12.77 -13.32
N THR A 250 -5.15 -12.95 -12.28
CA THR A 250 -5.48 -13.76 -11.10
C THR A 250 -6.70 -13.19 -10.37
N GLY A 251 -6.82 -11.87 -10.23
CA GLY A 251 -7.97 -11.21 -9.63
C GLY A 251 -9.28 -11.52 -10.35
N ARG A 252 -9.29 -11.47 -11.69
CA ARG A 252 -10.46 -11.81 -12.53
C ARG A 252 -10.91 -13.24 -12.34
N LEU A 253 -9.98 -14.18 -12.39
CA LEU A 253 -10.30 -15.59 -12.19
C LEU A 253 -10.73 -15.87 -10.74
N LEU A 254 -10.07 -15.27 -9.75
CA LEU A 254 -10.40 -15.47 -8.35
C LEU A 254 -11.76 -14.90 -7.97
N ARG A 255 -12.20 -13.79 -8.59
CA ARG A 255 -13.55 -13.27 -8.33
C ARG A 255 -14.57 -14.33 -8.70
N VAL A 256 -14.56 -14.79 -9.95
CA VAL A 256 -15.50 -15.80 -10.45
C VAL A 256 -15.42 -17.09 -9.61
N PHE A 257 -14.21 -17.55 -9.34
CA PHE A 257 -13.96 -18.78 -8.61
C PHE A 257 -14.47 -18.74 -7.16
N LEU A 258 -14.27 -17.62 -6.46
CA LEU A 258 -14.68 -17.46 -5.07
C LEU A 258 -16.19 -17.18 -4.94
N ASP A 259 -16.75 -16.35 -5.82
CA ASP A 259 -18.18 -15.99 -5.81
C ASP A 259 -19.05 -17.22 -6.08
N ARG A 260 -18.61 -18.10 -6.99
CA ARG A 260 -19.26 -19.38 -7.29
C ARG A 260 -18.95 -20.51 -6.31
N ARG A 261 -18.11 -20.23 -5.30
CA ARG A 261 -17.66 -21.19 -4.28
C ARG A 261 -17.07 -22.48 -4.89
N LEU A 262 -16.36 -22.38 -6.01
CA LEU A 262 -15.82 -23.55 -6.75
C LEU A 262 -14.79 -24.35 -5.93
N HIS A 263 -14.17 -23.72 -4.94
CA HIS A 263 -13.34 -24.43 -3.95
C HIS A 263 -14.09 -25.56 -3.24
N ARG A 264 -15.40 -25.44 -2.99
CA ARG A 264 -16.21 -26.48 -2.33
C ARG A 264 -16.41 -27.70 -3.23
N VAL A 265 -16.56 -27.46 -4.52
CA VAL A 265 -16.67 -28.52 -5.54
C VAL A 265 -15.40 -29.35 -5.58
N MET A 266 -14.26 -28.68 -5.49
CA MET A 266 -12.95 -29.32 -5.35
C MET A 266 -12.65 -29.78 -3.92
N GLN A 267 -13.67 -29.91 -3.07
CA GLN A 267 -13.58 -30.47 -1.72
C GLN A 267 -12.68 -29.70 -0.74
N PHE A 268 -12.36 -28.44 -1.02
CA PHE A 268 -11.69 -27.57 -0.05
C PHE A 268 -12.71 -27.00 0.95
N PRO A 269 -12.43 -27.07 2.27
CA PRO A 269 -13.38 -26.61 3.29
C PRO A 269 -13.57 -25.09 3.31
N SER A 270 -12.63 -24.33 2.73
CA SER A 270 -12.77 -22.89 2.56
C SER A 270 -11.93 -22.38 1.38
N GLY A 271 -12.33 -21.23 0.81
CA GLY A 271 -11.53 -20.55 -0.20
C GLY A 271 -10.13 -20.19 0.31
N ALA A 272 -9.99 -19.82 1.59
CA ALA A 272 -8.68 -19.54 2.20
C ALA A 272 -7.75 -20.77 2.18
N ARG A 273 -8.31 -21.97 2.40
CA ARG A 273 -7.55 -23.22 2.32
C ARG A 273 -7.13 -23.54 0.89
N TYR A 274 -8.06 -23.41 -0.07
CA TYR A 274 -7.74 -23.53 -1.50
C TYR A 274 -6.58 -22.60 -1.92
N LEU A 275 -6.70 -21.30 -1.63
CA LEU A 275 -5.70 -20.29 -1.99
C LEU A 275 -4.30 -20.63 -1.45
N ARG A 276 -4.24 -21.09 -0.19
CA ARG A 276 -2.98 -21.46 0.45
C ARG A 276 -2.37 -22.72 -0.15
N GLU A 277 -3.17 -23.78 -0.27
CA GLU A 277 -2.66 -25.11 -0.65
C GLU A 277 -2.43 -25.25 -2.16
N ARG A 278 -3.25 -24.58 -2.99
CA ARG A 278 -3.20 -24.71 -4.46
C ARG A 278 -2.41 -23.61 -5.14
N LEU A 279 -2.51 -22.38 -4.63
CA LEU A 279 -1.95 -21.20 -5.31
C LEU A 279 -0.77 -20.56 -4.56
N GLY A 280 -0.54 -20.92 -3.30
CA GLY A 280 0.52 -20.32 -2.48
C GLY A 280 0.33 -18.82 -2.23
N ILE A 281 -0.91 -18.32 -2.25
CA ILE A 281 -1.21 -16.90 -1.98
C ILE A 281 -2.05 -16.73 -0.72
N SER A 282 -1.78 -15.65 0.03
CA SER A 282 -2.54 -15.34 1.23
C SER A 282 -3.97 -14.89 0.90
N ALA A 283 -4.92 -15.21 1.78
CA ALA A 283 -6.30 -14.73 1.66
C ALA A 283 -6.41 -13.19 1.67
N ARG A 284 -5.43 -12.49 2.26
CA ARG A 284 -5.34 -11.02 2.22
C ARG A 284 -5.04 -10.54 0.80
N LYS A 285 -4.02 -11.13 0.15
CA LYS A 285 -3.68 -10.78 -1.25
C LYS A 285 -4.85 -11.09 -2.18
N ALA A 286 -5.43 -12.29 -2.08
CA ALA A 286 -6.58 -12.68 -2.90
C ALA A 286 -7.76 -11.72 -2.75
N ARG A 287 -8.12 -11.31 -1.52
CA ARG A 287 -9.18 -10.31 -1.29
C ARG A 287 -8.86 -8.96 -1.92
N ALA A 288 -7.61 -8.51 -1.86
CA ALA A 288 -7.20 -7.26 -2.49
C ALA A 288 -7.29 -7.32 -4.02
N LEU A 289 -6.88 -8.44 -4.64
CA LEU A 289 -7.01 -8.67 -6.08
C LEU A 289 -8.48 -8.69 -6.53
N VAL A 290 -9.33 -9.40 -5.79
CA VAL A 290 -10.78 -9.44 -6.07
C VAL A 290 -11.43 -8.07 -5.84
N ALA A 291 -11.04 -7.33 -4.80
CA ALA A 291 -11.55 -5.99 -4.56
C ALA A 291 -11.16 -5.03 -5.69
N LEU A 292 -9.92 -5.13 -6.18
CA LEU A 292 -9.45 -4.33 -7.32
C LEU A 292 -10.19 -4.71 -8.60
N GLU A 293 -10.40 -5.99 -8.86
CA GLU A 293 -11.23 -6.43 -9.99
C GLU A 293 -12.65 -5.88 -9.88
N ARG A 294 -13.32 -6.07 -8.74
CA ARG A 294 -14.73 -5.64 -8.61
C ARG A 294 -14.86 -4.15 -8.86
N LYS A 295 -13.82 -3.39 -8.49
CA LYS A 295 -13.75 -1.97 -8.74
C LYS A 295 -13.67 -1.60 -10.22
N THR A 296 -13.18 -2.47 -11.10
CA THR A 296 -13.12 -2.19 -12.54
C THR A 296 -14.49 -2.11 -13.19
N TRP A 297 -15.55 -2.62 -12.56
CA TRP A 297 -16.92 -2.49 -13.04
C TRP A 297 -17.48 -1.07 -12.83
N GLU A 298 -17.10 -0.43 -11.73
CA GLU A 298 -17.45 0.97 -11.43
C GLU A 298 -16.45 1.96 -12.05
N ALA A 299 -15.19 1.56 -12.17
CA ALA A 299 -14.08 2.41 -12.62
C ALA A 299 -13.10 1.62 -13.52
N PRO A 300 -13.44 1.35 -14.80
CA PRO A 300 -12.60 0.56 -15.72
C PRO A 300 -11.17 1.09 -15.86
N ILE A 301 -11.04 2.43 -15.92
CA ILE A 301 -9.75 3.13 -16.05
C ILE A 301 -8.75 2.80 -14.92
N LEU A 302 -9.23 2.48 -13.71
CA LEU A 302 -8.37 2.06 -12.60
C LEU A 302 -7.77 0.66 -12.87
N GLY A 303 -8.60 -0.25 -13.37
CA GLY A 303 -8.18 -1.61 -13.74
C GLY A 303 -7.15 -1.61 -14.86
N GLU A 304 -7.41 -0.81 -15.90
CA GLU A 304 -6.51 -0.64 -17.05
C GLU A 304 -5.17 -0.03 -16.65
N ALA A 305 -5.18 1.05 -15.86
CA ALA A 305 -3.96 1.68 -15.38
C ALA A 305 -3.11 0.75 -14.50
N TYR A 306 -3.76 -0.09 -13.68
CA TYR A 306 -3.05 -1.13 -12.92
C TYR A 306 -2.49 -2.24 -13.82
N ARG A 307 -3.27 -2.76 -14.77
CA ARG A 307 -2.84 -3.80 -15.73
C ARG A 307 -1.66 -3.33 -16.59
N ALA A 308 -1.70 -2.07 -17.05
CA ALA A 308 -0.65 -1.46 -17.86
C ALA A 308 0.62 -1.13 -17.05
N GLY A 309 0.57 -1.22 -15.71
CA GLY A 309 1.68 -0.86 -14.83
C GLY A 309 1.90 0.66 -14.71
N GLU A 310 0.93 1.48 -15.12
CA GLU A 310 0.93 2.93 -14.92
C GLU A 310 0.72 3.27 -13.44
N LEU A 311 -0.15 2.50 -12.77
CA LEU A 311 -0.29 2.52 -11.32
C LEU A 311 0.33 1.25 -10.71
N SER A 312 1.31 1.46 -9.83
CA SER A 312 1.85 0.40 -8.98
C SER A 312 0.76 -0.19 -8.06
N TRP A 313 0.96 -1.41 -7.57
CA TRP A 313 0.08 -2.07 -6.58
C TRP A 313 -0.31 -1.16 -5.41
N VAL A 314 0.66 -0.49 -4.79
CA VAL A 314 0.42 0.41 -3.65
C VAL A 314 -0.46 1.60 -4.05
N ARG A 315 -0.23 2.19 -5.23
CA ARG A 315 -1.05 3.30 -5.74
C ARG A 315 -2.48 2.87 -6.05
N ALA A 316 -2.66 1.72 -6.72
CA ALA A 316 -3.98 1.19 -7.05
C ALA A 316 -4.80 0.91 -5.78
N LEU A 317 -4.20 0.31 -4.75
CA LEU A 317 -4.87 0.09 -3.47
C LEU A 317 -5.13 1.39 -2.70
N ALA A 318 -4.27 2.41 -2.82
CA ALA A 318 -4.48 3.70 -2.19
C ALA A 318 -5.69 4.43 -2.79
N VAL A 319 -5.85 4.42 -4.12
CA VAL A 319 -6.97 5.12 -4.77
C VAL A 319 -8.29 4.33 -4.74
N LEU A 320 -8.23 3.00 -4.53
CA LEU A 320 -9.40 2.11 -4.50
C LEU A 320 -10.59 2.66 -3.68
N PRO A 321 -10.40 3.23 -2.47
CA PRO A 321 -11.52 3.71 -1.66
C PRO A 321 -12.19 5.00 -2.17
N VAL A 322 -11.52 5.80 -3.01
CA VAL A 322 -11.96 7.13 -3.47
C VAL A 322 -12.25 7.20 -4.97
N ALA A 323 -11.77 6.23 -5.74
CA ALA A 323 -12.09 6.10 -7.16
C ALA A 323 -13.58 5.77 -7.32
N ARG A 324 -14.37 6.70 -7.85
CA ARG A 324 -15.76 6.49 -8.29
C ARG A 324 -15.82 6.68 -9.79
N GLU A 325 -16.89 6.23 -10.46
CA GLU A 325 -17.05 6.42 -11.91
C GLU A 325 -16.71 7.86 -12.35
N GLN A 326 -17.20 8.87 -11.62
CA GLN A 326 -17.00 10.29 -11.95
C GLN A 326 -15.59 10.82 -11.60
N THR A 327 -14.85 10.16 -10.70
CA THR A 327 -13.59 10.69 -10.14
C THR A 327 -12.38 9.80 -10.43
N ALA A 328 -12.59 8.59 -10.95
CA ALA A 328 -11.54 7.60 -11.16
C ALA A 328 -10.45 8.10 -12.11
N ALA A 329 -10.82 8.74 -13.22
CA ALA A 329 -9.86 9.30 -14.16
C ALA A 329 -8.93 10.32 -13.49
N ALA A 330 -9.49 11.22 -12.67
CA ALA A 330 -8.71 12.22 -11.95
C ALA A 330 -7.78 11.60 -10.90
N TRP A 331 -8.25 10.59 -10.15
CA TRP A 331 -7.41 9.88 -9.16
C TRP A 331 -6.32 9.03 -9.82
N VAL A 332 -6.60 8.42 -10.98
CA VAL A 332 -5.61 7.67 -11.76
C VAL A 332 -4.52 8.61 -12.29
N ALA A 333 -4.92 9.76 -12.88
CA ALA A 333 -3.98 10.80 -13.30
C ALA A 333 -3.13 11.28 -12.11
N ARG A 334 -3.76 11.60 -10.98
CA ARG A 334 -3.06 12.02 -9.77
C ARG A 334 -2.06 10.99 -9.27
N GLY A 335 -2.40 9.69 -9.30
CA GLY A 335 -1.49 8.62 -8.90
C GLY A 335 -0.21 8.53 -9.74
N ARG A 336 -0.23 9.06 -10.97
CA ARG A 336 0.94 9.17 -11.87
C ARG A 336 1.73 10.46 -11.66
N GLU A 337 1.05 11.53 -11.21
CA GLU A 337 1.62 12.87 -11.06
C GLU A 337 2.43 13.06 -9.77
N VAL A 338 2.09 12.36 -8.68
CA VAL A 338 2.69 12.61 -7.36
C VAL A 338 3.35 11.37 -6.73
N THR A 339 4.23 11.59 -5.75
CA THR A 339 4.83 10.51 -4.95
C THR A 339 3.76 9.66 -4.25
N VAL A 340 4.08 8.40 -3.94
CA VAL A 340 3.16 7.52 -3.19
C VAL A 340 2.81 8.14 -1.84
N ARG A 341 3.78 8.78 -1.18
CA ARG A 341 3.55 9.50 0.09
C ARG A 341 2.47 10.56 -0.09
N ARG A 342 2.64 11.45 -1.07
CA ARG A 342 1.68 12.53 -1.33
C ARG A 342 0.30 12.00 -1.76
N LEU A 343 0.25 10.96 -2.59
CA LEU A 343 -1.01 10.33 -2.98
C LEU A 343 -1.78 9.79 -1.76
N MET A 344 -1.08 9.15 -0.82
CA MET A 344 -1.71 8.66 0.41
C MET A 344 -2.25 9.79 1.27
N ASP A 345 -1.51 10.89 1.42
CA ASP A 345 -1.97 12.07 2.16
C ASP A 345 -3.23 12.68 1.52
N GLU A 346 -3.27 12.77 0.19
CA GLU A 346 -4.42 13.28 -0.58
C GLU A 346 -5.65 12.36 -0.46
N VAL A 347 -5.45 11.04 -0.51
CA VAL A 347 -6.53 10.07 -0.30
C VAL A 347 -7.06 10.14 1.14
N GLU A 348 -6.17 10.23 2.13
CA GLU A 348 -6.55 10.38 3.54
C GLU A 348 -7.35 11.67 3.78
N TRP A 349 -6.95 12.77 3.14
CA TRP A 349 -7.73 14.00 3.09
C TRP A 349 -9.10 13.79 2.43
N ALA A 350 -9.15 13.15 1.28
CA ALA A 350 -10.39 12.95 0.54
C ALA A 350 -11.40 12.06 1.28
N LEU A 351 -10.92 11.02 1.97
CA LEU A 351 -11.76 10.15 2.80
C LEU A 351 -12.37 10.87 4.00
N ALA A 352 -11.65 11.86 4.54
CA ALA A 352 -12.15 12.67 5.64
C ALA A 352 -13.06 13.82 5.19
N ALA A 353 -12.79 14.39 4.01
CA ALA A 353 -13.53 15.54 3.47
C ALA A 353 -14.82 15.14 2.74
N ARG A 354 -14.99 13.87 2.34
CA ARG A 354 -16.18 13.42 1.60
C ARG A 354 -17.38 13.17 2.49
N ASP A 355 -18.57 13.44 1.96
CA ASP A 355 -19.84 13.12 2.61
C ASP A 355 -20.24 11.66 2.32
N GLY A 356 -20.04 10.77 3.29
CA GLY A 356 -20.38 9.36 3.16
C GLY A 356 -19.67 8.69 1.98
N SER A 357 -20.43 8.21 0.99
CA SER A 357 -19.93 7.57 -0.23
C SER A 357 -19.78 8.52 -1.42
N SER A 358 -20.08 9.82 -1.24
CA SER A 358 -20.09 10.80 -2.34
C SER A 358 -18.76 10.86 -3.10
N PRO A 359 -18.78 10.95 -4.43
CA PRO A 359 -17.58 11.15 -5.23
C PRO A 359 -16.85 12.43 -4.82
N ILE A 360 -15.53 12.33 -4.68
CA ILE A 360 -14.63 13.45 -4.40
C ILE A 360 -13.43 13.38 -5.35
N ALA A 361 -13.11 14.49 -6.00
CA ALA A 361 -11.94 14.63 -6.86
C ALA A 361 -10.66 14.82 -6.01
N PRO A 362 -9.46 14.51 -6.54
CA PRO A 362 -8.21 14.89 -5.89
C PRO A 362 -8.13 16.42 -5.75
N PRO A 363 -7.44 16.93 -4.71
CA PRO A 363 -7.24 18.36 -4.54
C PRO A 363 -6.41 18.96 -5.68
N PRO A 364 -6.42 20.29 -5.88
CA PRO A 364 -5.56 20.95 -6.85
C PRO A 364 -4.10 20.52 -6.69
N LEU A 365 -3.39 20.33 -7.81
CA LEU A 365 -2.02 19.85 -7.80
C LEU A 365 -1.12 20.86 -7.07
N GLY A 366 -0.29 20.38 -6.15
CA GLY A 366 0.58 21.22 -5.33
C GLY A 366 -0.11 21.93 -4.16
N ALA A 367 -1.41 21.72 -3.93
CA ALA A 367 -2.10 22.36 -2.81
C ALA A 367 -1.55 21.92 -1.44
N THR A 368 -1.41 22.87 -0.51
CA THR A 368 -1.15 22.57 0.89
C THR A 368 -2.42 22.03 1.53
N LEU A 369 -2.45 20.74 1.88
CA LEU A 369 -3.67 20.07 2.35
C LEU A 369 -4.27 20.66 3.63
N ARG A 370 -3.45 21.35 4.43
CA ARG A 370 -3.89 22.05 5.66
C ARG A 370 -4.59 23.38 5.38
N ASP A 371 -4.27 23.99 4.25
CA ASP A 371 -4.80 25.31 3.86
C ASP A 371 -6.06 25.17 2.99
N LEU A 372 -6.32 23.96 2.50
CA LEU A 372 -7.57 23.67 1.80
C LEU A 372 -8.72 23.85 2.78
N PRO A 373 -9.76 24.63 2.41
CA PRO A 373 -10.93 24.73 3.26
C PRO A 373 -11.46 23.32 3.48
N GLU A 374 -11.59 22.92 4.74
CA GLU A 374 -12.49 21.84 5.10
C GLU A 374 -13.81 22.22 4.43
N ARG A 375 -14.20 21.44 3.40
CA ARG A 375 -15.33 21.73 2.52
C ARG A 375 -16.44 22.29 3.40
N GLN A 376 -16.84 23.54 3.14
CA GLN A 376 -17.65 24.38 4.04
C GLN A 376 -18.55 23.46 4.86
N MET A 377 -18.13 23.25 6.11
CA MET A 377 -18.92 22.57 7.10
C MET A 377 -20.16 23.44 7.23
N CYS A 378 -21.16 23.19 6.39
CA CYS A 378 -22.52 23.47 6.79
C CYS A 378 -22.66 22.62 8.04
N ALA A 379 -22.38 23.23 9.19
CA ALA A 379 -23.03 22.85 10.40
C ALA A 379 -24.50 22.76 9.99
N ARG A 380 -25.02 21.54 9.89
CA ARG A 380 -26.33 21.36 10.50
C ARG A 380 -26.08 21.72 11.95
N GLU A 381 -26.32 22.99 12.27
CA GLU A 381 -26.26 23.51 13.63
C GLU A 381 -26.93 22.46 14.52
N GLY A 382 -26.15 21.86 15.43
CA GLY A 382 -26.69 20.96 16.45
C GLY A 382 -26.86 19.47 16.09
N SER A 383 -26.23 18.90 15.06
CA SER A 383 -26.23 17.43 14.95
C SER A 383 -25.24 16.78 15.94
N GLU A 384 -25.70 16.47 17.15
CA GLU A 384 -25.04 15.54 18.08
C GLU A 384 -25.00 14.08 17.57
N TYR A 385 -25.54 13.83 16.37
CA TYR A 385 -25.66 12.49 15.83
C TYR A 385 -24.34 11.99 15.23
N PRO A 386 -23.97 10.73 15.48
CA PRO A 386 -22.77 10.14 14.92
C PRO A 386 -22.99 9.81 13.43
N ASP A 387 -22.59 10.73 12.55
CA ASP A 387 -22.72 10.66 11.08
C ASP A 387 -21.43 10.25 10.35
N ALA A 388 -20.35 10.06 11.10
CA ALA A 388 -19.05 9.58 10.63
C ALA A 388 -18.64 8.29 11.34
N GLU A 389 -17.58 7.66 10.84
CA GLU A 389 -17.09 6.39 11.38
C GLU A 389 -15.57 6.30 11.32
N ILE A 390 -14.97 5.91 12.44
CA ILE A 390 -13.53 5.63 12.54
C ILE A 390 -13.33 4.12 12.46
N VAL A 391 -12.54 3.69 11.46
CA VAL A 391 -12.25 2.28 11.19
C VAL A 391 -10.76 2.08 10.98
N PHE A 392 -10.17 1.18 11.76
CA PHE A 392 -8.81 0.70 11.52
C PHE A 392 -8.69 -0.78 11.87
N SER A 393 -7.64 -1.43 11.36
CA SER A 393 -7.29 -2.80 11.73
C SER A 393 -5.97 -2.83 12.47
N ALA A 394 -5.92 -3.56 13.57
CA ALA A 394 -4.76 -3.75 14.43
C ALA A 394 -4.74 -5.20 14.96
N PRO A 395 -3.64 -5.69 15.56
CA PRO A 395 -3.67 -6.91 16.37
C PRO A 395 -4.81 -6.88 17.40
N VAL A 396 -5.37 -8.04 17.75
CA VAL A 396 -6.50 -8.15 18.69
C VAL A 396 -6.18 -7.47 20.02
N SER A 397 -4.97 -7.66 20.54
CA SER A 397 -4.41 -7.04 21.75
C SER A 397 -4.45 -5.52 21.68
N VAL A 398 -4.03 -4.94 20.56
CA VAL A 398 -4.06 -3.49 20.34
C VAL A 398 -5.49 -2.95 20.27
N VAL A 399 -6.41 -3.66 19.61
CA VAL A 399 -7.82 -3.26 19.60
C VAL A 399 -8.42 -3.34 21.01
N ALA A 400 -8.10 -4.37 21.78
CA ALA A 400 -8.53 -4.50 23.17
C ALA A 400 -7.96 -3.36 24.04
N LEU A 401 -6.64 -3.13 23.98
CA LEU A 401 -5.96 -2.05 24.68
C LEU A 401 -6.58 -0.68 24.37
N PHE A 402 -6.85 -0.40 23.10
CA PHE A 402 -7.45 0.86 22.68
C PHE A 402 -8.88 1.03 23.18
N ARG A 403 -9.67 -0.05 23.17
CA ARG A 403 -11.02 -0.06 23.76
C ARG A 403 -10.98 0.24 25.26
N THR A 404 -10.05 -0.38 25.98
CA THR A 404 -9.83 -0.11 27.42
C THR A 404 -9.46 1.36 27.67
N ALA A 405 -8.58 1.94 26.85
CA ALA A 405 -8.22 3.35 26.97
C ALA A 405 -9.42 4.28 26.72
N VAL A 406 -10.26 3.99 25.73
CA VAL A 406 -11.48 4.79 25.47
C VAL A 406 -12.44 4.72 26.65
N LEU A 407 -12.63 3.55 27.26
CA LEU A 407 -13.50 3.36 28.42
C LEU A 407 -12.96 4.07 29.67
N ALA A 408 -11.65 4.08 29.88
CA ALA A 408 -11.02 4.80 30.99
C ALA A 408 -11.30 6.32 30.98
N PHE A 409 -11.64 6.88 29.82
CA PHE A 409 -11.99 8.30 29.65
C PHE A 409 -13.51 8.54 29.51
N ALA A 410 -14.33 7.48 29.46
CA ALA A 410 -15.78 7.58 29.41
C ALA A 410 -16.36 7.73 30.83
N GLY A 411 -17.33 8.63 31.01
CA GLY A 411 -18.10 8.74 32.24
C GLY A 411 -19.31 7.78 32.23
N PRO A 412 -19.92 7.51 33.41
CA PRO A 412 -21.12 6.69 33.48
C PRO A 412 -22.25 7.25 32.60
N GLY A 413 -22.72 6.45 31.64
CA GLY A 413 -23.79 6.83 30.71
C GLY A 413 -23.33 7.69 29.52
N ASP A 414 -22.05 8.01 29.41
CA ASP A 414 -21.51 8.70 28.23
C ASP A 414 -21.55 7.78 26.99
N ALA A 415 -21.79 8.38 25.82
CA ALA A 415 -21.52 7.69 24.57
C ALA A 415 -20.02 7.40 24.45
N LEU A 416 -19.65 6.23 23.89
CA LEU A 416 -18.25 5.83 23.71
C LEU A 416 -17.41 6.85 22.93
N TRP A 417 -18.03 7.57 21.97
CA TRP A 417 -17.33 8.60 21.22
C TRP A 417 -16.94 9.79 22.09
N THR A 418 -17.66 10.08 23.18
CA THR A 418 -17.31 11.13 24.15
C THR A 418 -16.05 10.75 24.92
N GLY A 419 -15.97 9.51 25.42
CA GLY A 419 -14.76 8.99 26.06
C GLY A 419 -13.57 8.98 25.11
N PHE A 420 -13.80 8.62 23.85
CA PHE A 420 -12.76 8.68 22.84
C PHE A 420 -12.29 10.11 22.53
N GLU A 421 -13.22 11.08 22.43
CA GLU A 421 -12.88 12.49 22.25
C GLU A 421 -12.01 13.01 23.41
N ARG A 422 -12.34 12.66 24.65
CA ARG A 422 -11.55 13.03 25.84
C ARG A 422 -10.16 12.39 25.83
N LEU A 423 -10.04 11.10 25.50
CA LEU A 423 -8.76 10.42 25.33
C LEU A 423 -7.88 11.16 24.31
N LEU A 424 -8.42 11.47 23.13
CA LEU A 424 -7.67 12.15 22.09
C LEU A 424 -7.23 13.56 22.50
N ARG A 425 -8.11 14.33 23.14
CA ARG A 425 -7.76 15.68 23.64
C ARG A 425 -6.69 15.64 24.72
N HIS A 426 -6.75 14.66 25.61
CA HIS A 426 -5.72 14.47 26.63
C HIS A 426 -4.37 14.16 25.99
N VAL A 427 -4.31 13.14 25.12
CA VAL A 427 -3.08 12.76 24.42
C VAL A 427 -2.53 13.90 23.57
N GLN A 428 -3.41 14.65 22.89
CA GLN A 428 -3.00 15.84 22.14
C GLN A 428 -2.31 16.88 23.05
N ALA A 429 -2.93 17.20 24.20
CA ALA A 429 -2.38 18.19 25.13
C ALA A 429 -1.01 17.74 25.69
N GLU A 430 -0.90 16.49 26.12
CA GLU A 430 0.35 15.93 26.67
C GLU A 430 1.49 15.94 25.66
N TRP A 431 1.22 15.50 24.43
CA TRP A 431 2.23 15.46 23.37
C TRP A 431 2.59 16.85 22.83
N GLU A 432 1.63 17.78 22.76
CA GLU A 432 1.92 19.15 22.32
C GLU A 432 2.71 19.96 23.34
N ALA A 433 2.59 19.63 24.63
CA ALA A 433 3.34 20.23 25.74
C ALA A 433 4.80 19.77 25.81
N GLN A 434 5.17 18.70 25.10
CA GLN A 434 6.56 18.22 25.06
C GLN A 434 7.52 19.29 24.51
N PRO A 435 8.75 19.40 25.06
CA PRO A 435 9.72 20.39 24.61
C PRO A 435 9.98 20.31 23.10
N ARG A 436 9.77 21.42 22.39
CA ARG A 436 10.00 21.49 20.95
C ARG A 436 11.42 21.93 20.65
N HIS A 437 11.96 21.41 19.55
CA HIS A 437 13.19 21.97 18.97
C HIS A 437 12.98 23.46 18.66
N ARG A 438 13.98 24.29 18.98
CA ARG A 438 13.88 25.77 18.89
C ARG A 438 13.78 26.30 17.47
N ASP A 439 14.23 25.50 16.51
CA ASP A 439 14.23 25.87 15.09
C ASP A 439 12.82 25.75 14.47
N PRO A 440 12.20 26.86 14.02
CA PRO A 440 10.84 26.83 13.47
C PRO A 440 10.74 26.08 12.14
N ILE A 441 11.87 25.82 11.46
CA ILE A 441 11.90 25.11 10.18
C ILE A 441 11.36 23.68 10.31
N PHE A 442 11.66 22.99 11.41
CA PHE A 442 11.15 21.64 11.66
C PHE A 442 9.64 21.60 11.83
N ALA A 443 9.07 22.57 12.57
CA ALA A 443 7.64 22.66 12.76
C ALA A 443 6.91 23.01 11.46
N ARG A 444 7.45 23.97 10.68
CA ARG A 444 6.93 24.35 9.35
C ARG A 444 6.87 23.14 8.43
N ASP A 445 7.95 22.36 8.36
CA ASP A 445 8.04 21.19 7.48
C ASP A 445 7.34 19.95 8.05
N GLY A 446 6.68 20.07 9.20
CA GLY A 446 5.88 19.00 9.81
C GLY A 446 6.72 17.86 10.42
N TRP A 447 7.95 18.13 10.84
CA TRP A 447 8.86 17.15 11.44
C TRP A 447 9.08 15.93 10.53
N ARG A 448 9.26 16.18 9.23
CA ARG A 448 9.56 15.14 8.23
C ARG A 448 10.65 15.60 7.29
N CYS A 449 11.40 14.64 6.76
CA CYS A 449 12.32 14.89 5.67
C CYS A 449 11.56 15.43 4.45
N ALA A 450 11.97 16.60 3.95
CA ALA A 450 11.33 17.23 2.80
C ALA A 450 11.68 16.55 1.47
N VAL A 451 12.77 15.76 1.40
CA VAL A 451 13.09 15.00 0.18
C VAL A 451 11.89 14.13 -0.22
N PRO A 452 11.40 14.22 -1.47
CA PRO A 452 10.22 13.51 -1.90
C PRO A 452 10.32 12.00 -1.69
N ALA A 453 9.19 11.36 -1.42
CA ALA A 453 9.06 9.93 -1.08
C ALA A 453 9.77 9.47 0.21
N CYS A 454 10.60 10.30 0.87
CA CYS A 454 11.23 9.91 2.13
C CYS A 454 10.22 9.96 3.29
N ARG A 455 10.15 8.90 4.08
CA ARG A 455 9.24 8.84 5.25
C ARG A 455 9.95 9.00 6.59
N SER A 456 11.19 9.49 6.59
CA SER A 456 11.95 9.71 7.82
C SER A 456 11.43 10.92 8.58
N ARG A 457 11.16 10.75 9.88
CA ARG A 457 10.76 11.81 10.81
C ARG A 457 11.70 11.96 12.00
N ARG A 458 12.84 11.28 11.95
CA ARG A 458 13.88 11.28 12.99
C ARG A 458 15.24 11.69 12.44
N ASN A 459 16.12 12.11 13.34
CA ASN A 459 17.46 12.60 13.04
C ASN A 459 17.40 13.68 11.94
N LEU A 460 16.56 14.68 12.16
CA LEU A 460 16.30 15.76 11.21
C LEU A 460 17.31 16.89 11.41
N HIS A 461 17.85 17.39 10.31
CA HIS A 461 18.79 18.50 10.26
C HIS A 461 18.18 19.62 9.43
N ASP A 462 18.45 20.87 9.81
CA ASP A 462 18.23 22.03 8.96
C ASP A 462 19.33 22.08 7.88
N HIS A 463 18.93 22.39 6.65
CA HIS A 463 19.82 22.46 5.50
C HIS A 463 19.47 23.65 4.60
N HIS A 464 20.49 24.36 4.12
CA HIS A 464 20.32 25.47 3.19
C HIS A 464 20.22 25.01 1.73
N LEU A 465 19.13 25.35 1.01
CA LEU A 465 18.94 25.01 -0.41
C LEU A 465 20.05 25.61 -1.28
N LEU A 466 20.27 26.93 -1.20
CA LEU A 466 21.50 27.57 -1.63
C LEU A 466 22.51 27.50 -0.49
N PHE A 467 23.62 26.80 -0.71
CA PHE A 467 24.62 26.54 0.32
C PHE A 467 25.23 27.85 0.81
N ARG A 468 25.51 27.96 2.11
CA ARG A 468 26.18 29.14 2.69
C ARG A 468 27.54 29.42 2.04
N SER A 469 28.29 28.37 1.70
CA SER A 469 29.56 28.49 0.97
C SER A 469 29.42 29.07 -0.45
N ARG A 470 28.19 29.19 -0.96
CA ARG A 470 27.83 29.77 -2.26
C ARG A 470 26.95 31.01 -2.12
N GLY A 471 27.00 31.69 -0.98
CA GLY A 471 26.26 32.93 -0.74
C GLY A 471 24.81 32.77 -0.25
N GLY A 472 24.39 31.55 0.13
CA GLY A 472 23.06 31.32 0.69
C GLY A 472 22.82 32.04 2.02
N ASN A 473 21.64 32.65 2.16
CA ASN A 473 21.22 33.33 3.40
C ASN A 473 20.58 32.35 4.42
N ASN A 474 20.36 32.83 5.65
CA ASN A 474 19.66 32.07 6.71
C ASN A 474 18.13 32.31 6.73
N GLY A 475 17.55 32.81 5.63
CA GLY A 475 16.12 33.06 5.52
C GLY A 475 15.31 31.77 5.46
N HIS A 476 14.04 31.83 5.87
CA HIS A 476 13.17 30.65 5.92
C HIS A 476 13.01 29.96 4.56
N ALA A 477 12.89 30.73 3.48
CA ALA A 477 12.78 30.18 2.11
C ALA A 477 14.03 29.43 1.64
N ASN A 478 15.20 29.70 2.24
CA ASN A 478 16.45 29.01 1.91
C ASN A 478 16.72 27.81 2.83
N ARG A 479 15.91 27.58 3.87
CA ARG A 479 16.15 26.55 4.91
C ARG A 479 15.09 25.47 4.84
N ILE A 480 15.49 24.20 4.97
CA ILE A 480 14.59 23.06 4.82
C ILE A 480 15.01 21.87 5.69
N THR A 481 14.01 21.13 6.16
CA THR A 481 14.18 19.95 7.01
C THR A 481 14.56 18.72 6.22
N ILE A 482 15.71 18.12 6.54
CA ILE A 482 16.23 16.93 5.84
C ILE A 482 16.71 15.89 6.86
N CYS A 483 16.45 14.59 6.63
CA CYS A 483 17.00 13.56 7.49
C CYS A 483 18.54 13.48 7.37
N ALA A 484 19.23 13.03 8.41
CA ALA A 484 20.69 12.97 8.46
C ALA A 484 21.31 12.26 7.24
N TRP A 485 20.67 11.19 6.74
CA TRP A 485 21.16 10.52 5.54
C TRP A 485 21.04 11.40 4.29
N HIS A 486 19.88 12.01 4.06
CA HIS A 486 19.69 12.88 2.88
C HIS A 486 20.52 14.14 2.96
N HIS A 487 20.77 14.67 4.15
CA HIS A 487 21.65 15.80 4.35
C HIS A 487 23.09 15.42 3.98
N LEU A 488 23.66 14.42 4.66
CA LEU A 488 25.10 14.10 4.55
C LEU A 488 25.45 13.29 3.29
N ARG A 489 24.63 12.30 2.94
CA ARG A 489 24.90 11.35 1.85
C ARG A 489 24.12 11.67 0.58
N GLY A 490 22.94 12.27 0.72
CA GLY A 490 22.13 12.74 -0.40
C GLY A 490 22.70 14.00 -1.03
N LEU A 491 22.51 15.14 -0.36
CA LEU A 491 22.85 16.48 -0.85
C LEU A 491 24.37 16.70 -0.88
N HIS A 492 25.05 16.62 0.27
CA HIS A 492 26.52 16.77 0.28
C HIS A 492 27.25 15.64 -0.44
N GLY A 493 26.66 14.44 -0.47
CA GLY A 493 27.21 13.30 -1.21
C GLY A 493 26.93 13.29 -2.70
N GLY A 494 26.26 14.32 -3.25
CA GLY A 494 26.03 14.50 -4.68
C GLY A 494 25.03 13.53 -5.32
N ARG A 495 24.26 12.79 -4.53
CA ARG A 495 23.24 11.82 -5.00
C ARG A 495 21.87 12.48 -5.16
N VAL A 496 21.66 13.59 -4.48
CA VAL A 496 20.44 14.40 -4.52
C VAL A 496 20.83 15.85 -4.80
N ARG A 497 20.05 16.54 -5.65
CA ARG A 497 20.13 18.00 -5.83
C ARG A 497 18.79 18.63 -5.42
N ALA A 498 18.87 19.83 -4.86
CA ALA A 498 17.71 20.61 -4.47
C ALA A 498 17.96 22.10 -4.73
N TRP A 499 16.98 22.80 -5.28
CA TRP A 499 17.01 24.26 -5.46
C TRP A 499 15.59 24.82 -5.55
N GLY A 500 15.44 26.13 -5.37
CA GLY A 500 14.13 26.80 -5.32
C GLY A 500 13.88 27.45 -3.96
N ALA A 501 12.62 27.54 -3.56
CA ALA A 501 12.19 28.18 -2.32
C ALA A 501 11.35 27.22 -1.47
N ALA A 502 11.78 27.00 -0.22
CA ALA A 502 11.05 26.20 0.75
C ALA A 502 9.74 26.91 1.20
N PRO A 503 8.71 26.14 1.63
CA PRO A 503 8.71 24.67 1.73
C PRO A 503 8.30 23.95 0.44
N ASP A 504 7.40 24.55 -0.36
CA ASP A 504 6.70 23.80 -1.42
C ASP A 504 7.29 23.99 -2.81
N ASP A 505 8.01 25.09 -3.07
CA ASP A 505 8.59 25.41 -4.38
C ASP A 505 10.04 24.95 -4.53
N VAL A 506 10.31 23.71 -4.12
CA VAL A 506 11.63 23.09 -4.22
C VAL A 506 11.65 22.07 -5.35
N THR A 507 12.58 22.25 -6.28
CA THR A 507 12.89 21.24 -7.29
C THR A 507 13.91 20.26 -6.72
N TRP A 508 13.60 18.98 -6.81
CA TRP A 508 14.41 17.87 -6.35
C TRP A 508 14.87 17.02 -7.51
N GLU A 509 16.10 16.55 -7.44
CA GLU A 509 16.58 15.47 -8.30
C GLU A 509 17.22 14.39 -7.46
N LEU A 510 16.81 13.14 -7.70
CA LEU A 510 17.31 11.97 -7.01
C LEU A 510 18.07 11.06 -7.99
N GLY A 511 19.08 10.35 -7.48
CA GLY A 511 19.91 9.47 -8.30
C GLY A 511 20.75 10.25 -9.32
N VAL A 512 21.36 11.34 -8.87
CA VAL A 512 22.17 12.22 -9.72
C VAL A 512 23.49 11.51 -10.09
N ARG A 513 23.87 11.62 -11.37
CA ARG A 513 25.09 11.04 -11.94
C ARG A 513 25.79 12.05 -12.83
N SER A 514 27.11 12.02 -12.85
CA SER A 514 27.89 12.86 -13.76
C SER A 514 27.56 12.52 -15.23
N GLY A 515 27.27 13.54 -16.04
CA GLY A 515 27.01 13.40 -17.47
C GLY A 515 25.75 12.61 -17.85
N ARG A 516 24.85 12.31 -16.91
CA ARG A 516 23.60 11.58 -17.17
C ARG A 516 22.40 12.26 -16.50
N ALA A 517 21.21 12.04 -17.04
CA ALA A 517 19.97 12.48 -16.42
C ALA A 517 19.80 11.87 -15.00
N PRO A 518 19.21 12.62 -14.06
CA PRO A 518 18.84 12.08 -12.75
C PRO A 518 17.83 10.94 -12.91
N LEU A 519 17.74 10.06 -11.91
CA LEU A 519 16.75 8.98 -11.92
C LEU A 519 15.32 9.53 -11.85
N VAL A 520 15.11 10.55 -11.01
CA VAL A 520 13.82 11.18 -10.77
C VAL A 520 14.03 12.68 -10.61
N ARG A 521 13.13 13.47 -11.19
CA ARG A 521 13.00 14.92 -10.94
C ARG A 521 11.60 15.21 -10.44
N LEU A 522 11.50 16.06 -9.41
CA LEU A 522 10.23 16.48 -8.83
C LEU A 522 10.22 17.98 -8.53
N ARG A 523 9.05 18.62 -8.55
CA ARG A 523 8.78 19.92 -7.92
C ARG A 523 7.83 19.72 -6.75
N GLY A 524 8.29 20.01 -5.54
CA GLY A 524 7.65 19.50 -4.32
C GLY A 524 7.55 17.98 -4.38
N ASP A 525 6.33 17.45 -4.25
CA ASP A 525 6.02 16.02 -4.40
C ASP A 525 5.51 15.60 -5.80
N THR A 526 5.58 16.50 -6.79
CA THR A 526 5.06 16.28 -8.16
C THR A 526 6.18 15.88 -9.11
N TYR A 527 6.00 14.84 -9.90
CA TYR A 527 6.92 14.43 -10.97
C TYR A 527 6.93 15.46 -12.11
N VAL A 528 8.12 15.85 -12.58
CA VAL A 528 8.31 16.85 -13.66
C VAL A 528 9.35 16.46 -14.69
#